data_AF-C4GGH7-F1
#
_entry.id   AF-C4GGH7-F1
#
_cell.length_a   1.000
_cell.length_b   1.000
_cell.length_c   1.000
_cell.angle_alpha   90.00
_cell.angle_beta   90.00
_cell.angle_gamma   90.00
#
_symmetry.space_group_name_H-M   'P 1'
#
loop_
_entity.id
_entity.type
_entity.pdbx_description
1 polymer ?
#
loop_
_entity_poly.entity_id
_entity_poly.type
_entity_poly.pdbx_seq_one_letter_code
_entity_poly.pdbx_strand_id
1 'polypeptide(L)' 'MKPPALIALLILSACQSIPAPSAPICPQVPECTRPSNPITTQGELVQAYQDTLAAFEQCRIARDTLAACLHLDQPKSP' A
#
# COMPACT_ATOMS: atom_id res chain seq x y z
N MET A 1 17.29 -56.06 -18.20
CA MET A 1 16.04 -55.34 -17.88
C MET A 1 16.32 -54.52 -16.63
N LYS A 2 16.38 -53.19 -16.74
CA LYS A 2 16.95 -52.32 -15.69
C LYS A 2 15.92 -51.22 -15.39
N PRO A 3 15.22 -51.26 -14.25
CA PRO A 3 14.26 -50.22 -13.90
C PRO A 3 14.81 -49.35 -12.76
N PRO A 4 15.51 -48.25 -13.05
CA PRO A 4 15.68 -47.19 -12.06
C PRO A 4 15.01 -45.89 -12.52
N ALA A 5 13.98 -45.96 -13.37
CA ALA A 5 13.29 -44.75 -13.85
C ALA A 5 12.07 -44.37 -12.99
N LEU A 6 11.43 -45.35 -12.33
CA LEU A 6 10.17 -45.13 -11.62
C LEU A 6 10.33 -44.50 -10.23
N ILE A 7 11.49 -44.67 -9.59
CA ILE A 7 11.74 -44.11 -8.24
C ILE A 7 12.01 -42.60 -8.32
N ALA A 8 12.63 -42.12 -9.39
CA ALA A 8 12.95 -40.71 -9.56
C ALA A 8 11.71 -39.81 -9.73
N LEU A 9 10.60 -40.36 -10.26
CA LEU A 9 9.36 -39.62 -10.48
C LEU A 9 8.56 -39.33 -9.19
N LEU A 10 8.74 -40.14 -8.14
CA LEU A 10 8.00 -39.96 -6.88
C LEU A 10 8.57 -38.84 -6.00
N ILE A 11 9.81 -38.42 -6.22
CA ILE A 11 10.50 -37.47 -5.35
C ILE A 11 10.26 -36.00 -5.74
N LEU A 12 9.74 -35.73 -6.95
CA LEU A 12 9.44 -34.37 -7.42
C LEU A 12 8.05 -33.86 -6.98
N SER A 13 7.16 -34.71 -6.47
CA SER A 13 5.83 -34.30 -6.03
C SER A 13 5.81 -33.59 -4.65
N ALA A 14 6.94 -33.49 -3.97
CA ALA A 14 7.03 -32.85 -2.65
C ALA A 14 7.41 -31.36 -2.70
N CYS A 15 7.74 -30.82 -3.89
CA CYS A 15 8.03 -29.40 -4.06
C CYS A 15 6.72 -28.62 -4.21
N GLN A 16 5.90 -28.64 -3.16
CA GLN A 16 4.72 -27.78 -3.07
C GLN A 16 5.25 -26.36 -2.86
N SER A 17 5.00 -25.47 -3.82
CA SER A 17 5.27 -24.05 -3.70
C SER A 17 4.55 -23.53 -2.45
N ILE A 18 5.34 -23.18 -1.43
CA ILE A 18 4.82 -22.50 -0.24
C ILE A 18 4.14 -21.22 -0.76
N PRO A 19 2.82 -21.05 -0.55
CA PRO A 19 2.15 -19.82 -0.95
C PRO A 19 2.88 -18.67 -0.26
N ALA A 20 3.40 -17.72 -1.04
CA ALA A 20 3.96 -16.52 -0.46
C ALA A 20 2.87 -15.89 0.43
N PRO A 21 3.19 -15.48 1.66
CA PRO A 21 2.22 -14.78 2.49
C PRO A 21 1.66 -13.62 1.67
N SER A 22 0.34 -13.58 1.54
CA SER A 22 -0.34 -12.49 0.84
C SER A 22 0.03 -11.20 1.53
N ALA A 23 0.68 -10.29 0.81
CA ALA A 23 0.98 -8.96 1.31
C ALA A 23 -0.33 -8.32 1.85
N PRO A 24 -0.24 -7.53 2.92
CA PRO A 24 -1.40 -6.90 3.53
C PRO A 24 -2.09 -6.04 2.48
N ILE A 25 -3.40 -6.14 2.40
CA ILE A 25 -4.18 -5.31 1.49
C ILE A 25 -4.35 -3.95 2.17
N CYS A 26 -3.39 -3.06 1.95
CA CYS A 26 -3.47 -1.67 2.43
C CYS A 26 -4.34 -0.81 1.52
N PRO A 27 -5.02 0.21 2.07
CA PRO A 27 -5.84 1.12 1.26
C PRO A 27 -4.96 1.89 0.27
N GLN A 28 -5.50 2.11 -0.93
CA GLN A 28 -4.86 2.98 -1.91
C GLN A 28 -4.95 4.42 -1.43
N VAL A 29 -3.81 5.12 -1.39
CA VAL A 29 -3.75 6.54 -1.01
C VAL A 29 -3.75 7.37 -2.30
N PRO A 30 -4.72 8.28 -2.49
CA PRO A 30 -4.71 9.18 -3.64
C PRO A 30 -3.53 10.16 -3.55
N GLU A 31 -3.12 10.69 -4.71
CA GLU A 31 -2.08 11.72 -4.74
C GLU A 31 -2.55 12.98 -4.00
N CYS A 32 -1.68 13.51 -3.14
CA CYS A 32 -1.98 14.71 -2.37
C CYS A 32 -1.78 15.96 -3.21
N THR A 33 -2.83 16.40 -3.89
CA THR A 33 -2.79 17.61 -4.70
C THR A 33 -3.16 18.84 -3.89
N ARG A 34 -2.42 19.93 -4.08
CA ARG A 34 -2.79 21.25 -3.56
C ARG A 34 -3.90 21.86 -4.44
N PRO A 35 -5.00 22.36 -3.87
CA PRO A 35 -5.96 23.17 -4.61
C PRO A 35 -5.27 24.42 -5.20
N SER A 36 -5.42 24.62 -6.50
CA SER A 36 -4.80 25.75 -7.21
C SER A 36 -5.87 26.56 -7.92
N ASN A 37 -6.49 27.47 -7.18
CA ASN A 37 -7.45 28.43 -7.71
C ASN A 37 -6.78 29.82 -7.80
N PRO A 38 -7.00 30.60 -8.87
CA PRO A 38 -6.55 31.98 -8.93
C PRO A 38 -7.21 32.79 -7.81
N ILE A 39 -6.42 33.60 -7.10
CA ILE A 39 -6.88 34.47 -6.01
C ILE A 39 -6.83 35.92 -6.51
N THR A 40 -7.99 36.55 -6.58
CA THR A 40 -8.18 37.93 -7.05
C THR A 40 -8.68 38.86 -5.95
N THR A 41 -9.28 38.32 -4.88
CA THR A 41 -9.80 39.09 -3.74
C THR A 41 -9.30 38.57 -2.39
N GLN A 42 -9.41 39.42 -1.35
CA GLN A 42 -9.07 39.00 0.03
C GLN A 42 -10.02 37.92 0.56
N GLY A 43 -11.29 37.93 0.16
CA GLY A 43 -12.25 36.88 0.53
C GLY A 43 -11.86 35.53 -0.08
N GLU A 44 -11.45 35.54 -1.35
CA GLU A 44 -10.92 34.34 -2.02
C GLU A 44 -9.65 33.81 -1.38
N LEU A 45 -8.80 34.68 -0.82
CA LEU A 45 -7.62 34.25 -0.08
C LEU A 45 -7.99 33.44 1.17
N VAL A 46 -8.96 33.92 1.95
CA VAL A 46 -9.44 33.20 3.14
C VAL A 46 -10.06 31.86 2.75
N GLN A 47 -10.87 31.84 1.70
CA GLN A 47 -11.49 30.60 1.21
C GLN A 47 -10.42 29.60 0.72
N ALA A 48 -9.49 30.04 -0.13
CA ALA A 48 -8.41 29.19 -0.64
C ALA A 48 -7.52 28.64 0.49
N TYR A 49 -7.33 29.40 1.57
CA TYR A 49 -6.64 28.92 2.76
C TYR A 49 -7.40 27.78 3.45
N GLN A 50 -8.71 27.95 3.68
CA GLN A 50 -9.54 26.91 4.28
C GLN A 50 -9.61 25.64 3.43
N ASP A 51 -9.77 25.80 2.11
CA ASP A 51 -9.78 24.67 1.17
C ASP A 51 -8.44 23.92 1.18
N THR A 52 -7.33 24.66 1.26
CA THR A 52 -5.99 24.07 1.36
C THR A 52 -5.81 23.29 2.65
N LEU A 53 -6.28 23.81 3.79
CA LEU A 53 -6.23 23.09 5.07
C LEU A 53 -7.05 21.81 5.03
N ALA A 54 -8.26 21.86 4.49
CA ALA A 54 -9.13 20.69 4.37
C ALA A 54 -8.50 19.60 3.49
N ALA A 55 -7.98 19.97 2.31
CA ALA A 55 -7.29 19.05 1.40
C ALA A 55 -6.03 18.44 2.05
N PHE A 56 -5.26 19.25 2.78
CA PHE A 56 -4.09 18.78 3.51
C PHE A 56 -4.46 17.75 4.59
N GLU A 57 -5.49 18.02 5.39
CA GLU A 57 -5.91 17.08 6.44
C GLU A 57 -6.42 15.76 5.86
N GLN A 58 -7.17 15.79 4.76
CA GLN A 58 -7.60 14.59 4.06
C GLN A 58 -6.41 13.75 3.57
N CYS A 59 -5.42 14.41 2.95
CA CYS A 59 -4.17 13.76 2.54
C CYS A 59 -3.43 13.15 3.75
N ARG A 60 -3.30 13.92 4.84
CA ARG A 60 -2.60 13.48 6.04
C ARG A 60 -3.23 12.21 6.62
N ILE A 61 -4.56 12.17 6.74
CA ILE A 61 -5.31 11.01 7.23
C ILE A 61 -5.08 9.79 6.34
N ALA A 62 -5.16 9.94 5.01
CA ALA A 62 -4.94 8.84 4.09
C ALA A 62 -3.51 8.29 4.21
N ARG A 63 -2.51 9.17 4.28
CA ARG A 63 -1.10 8.80 4.47
C ARG A 63 -0.86 8.12 5.81
N ASP A 64 -1.42 8.66 6.89
CA ASP A 64 -1.30 8.08 8.24
C ASP A 64 -1.93 6.69 8.30
N THR A 65 -3.07 6.49 7.63
CA THR A 65 -3.75 5.19 7.53
C THR A 65 -2.91 4.16 6.79
N LEU A 66 -2.30 4.53 5.66
CA LEU A 66 -1.37 3.66 4.94
C LEU A 66 -0.13 3.35 5.78
N ALA A 67 0.46 4.36 6.42
CA ALA A 67 1.61 4.15 7.29
C ALA A 67 1.27 3.18 8.43
N ALA A 68 0.11 3.32 9.08
CA ALA A 68 -0.33 2.39 10.11
C ALA A 68 -0.48 0.96 9.56
N CYS A 69 -1.08 0.80 8.37
CA CYS A 69 -1.21 -0.50 7.72
C CYS A 69 0.16 -1.15 7.45
N LEU A 70 1.12 -0.39 6.91
CA LEU A 70 2.45 -0.90 6.61
C LEU A 70 3.24 -1.27 7.89
N HIS A 71 3.07 -0.53 8.98
CA HIS A 71 3.74 -0.84 10.26
C HIS A 71 3.17 -2.08 10.96
N LEU A 72 1.88 -2.38 10.78
CA LEU A 72 1.28 -3.63 11.27
C LEU A 72 1.83 -4.86 10.55
N ASP A 73 2.31 -4.67 9.32
CA ASP A 73 2.81 -5.75 8.48
C ASP A 73 4.32 -5.95 8.55
N GLN A 74 5.08 -5.06 9.20
CA GLN A 74 6.50 -5.30 9.42
C GLN A 74 6.64 -6.51 10.36
N PRO A 75 7.19 -7.66 9.91
CA PRO A 75 7.53 -8.72 10.83
C PRO A 75 8.52 -8.13 11.82
N LYS A 76 8.18 -8.17 13.11
CA LYS A 76 9.08 -7.76 14.19
C LYS A 76 10.37 -8.56 14.03
N SER A 77 11.40 -7.93 13.46
CA SER A 77 12.74 -8.53 13.46
C SER A 77 13.17 -8.69 14.92
N PRO A 78 13.58 -9.90 15.32
CA PRO A 78 14.16 -10.15 16.64
C PRO A 78 15.49 -9.40 16.81
#